data_AF-A0AAJ0UN30-F1
#
_entry.id   AF-A0AAJ0UN30-F1
#
_cell.length_a   1.000
_cell.length_b   1.000
_cell.length_c   1.000
_cell.angle_alpha   90.00
_cell.angle_beta   90.00
_cell.angle_gamma   90.00
#
_symmetry.space_group_name_H-M   'P 1'
#
loop_
_entity.id
_entity.type
_entity.pdbx_description
1 polymer ?
#
loop_
_entity_poly.entity_id
_entity_poly.type
_entity_poly.pdbx_seq_one_letter_code
_entity_poly.pdbx_strand_id
1 'polypeptide(L)'
;MVITDMTEMQERLAQAGKIDFTEHAESKIAARMIDKSSIVENLKNPRKLSRFQYEPDKYPGEKYELFFSISKRKSLKVVISFVGTDLNVITSHIISSKRLKWVRKWQRKRK
;
A
#
# COMPACT_ATOMS: atom_id res chain seq x y z
N MET A 1 -6.73 4.79 -15.14
CA MET A 1 -7.29 6.04 -14.59
C MET A 1 -6.59 6.27 -13.27
N VAL A 2 -5.74 7.30 -13.18
CA VAL A 2 -4.92 7.53 -11.99
C VAL A 2 -5.80 8.03 -10.85
N ILE A 3 -5.85 7.27 -9.77
CA ILE A 3 -6.60 7.66 -8.57
C ILE A 3 -5.86 8.82 -7.90
N THR A 4 -6.57 9.93 -7.68
CA THR A 4 -5.98 11.14 -7.06
C THR A 4 -6.59 11.49 -5.71
N ASP A 5 -7.77 10.93 -5.40
CA ASP A 5 -8.48 11.19 -4.15
C ASP A 5 -8.47 9.98 -3.18
N MET A 6 -8.47 10.27 -1.89
CA MET A 6 -8.58 9.30 -0.81
C MET A 6 -9.93 8.57 -0.86
N THR A 7 -11.02 9.28 -1.11
CA THR A 7 -12.37 8.69 -1.19
C THR A 7 -12.42 7.68 -2.32
N GLU A 8 -11.96 8.07 -3.51
CA GLU A 8 -11.88 7.21 -4.69
C GLU A 8 -11.02 5.96 -4.44
N MET A 9 -9.85 6.11 -3.79
CA MET A 9 -9.00 4.97 -3.41
C MET A 9 -9.73 4.02 -2.44
N GLN A 10 -10.41 4.56 -1.44
CA GLN A 10 -11.15 3.75 -0.47
C GLN A 10 -12.32 3.00 -1.12
N GLU A 11 -13.04 3.63 -2.04
CA GLU A 11 -14.10 3.00 -2.83
C GLU A 11 -13.53 1.89 -3.72
N ARG A 12 -12.40 2.14 -4.40
CA ARG A 12 -11.71 1.14 -5.22
C ARG A 12 -11.30 -0.09 -4.40
N LEU A 13 -10.79 0.14 -3.20
CA LEU A 13 -10.42 -0.93 -2.27
C LEU A 13 -11.63 -1.68 -1.73
N ALA A 14 -12.75 -0.99 -1.48
CA ALA A 14 -13.98 -1.62 -1.03
C ALA A 14 -14.63 -2.49 -2.11
N GLN A 15 -14.48 -2.12 -3.38
CA GLN A 15 -14.94 -2.87 -4.55
C GLN A 15 -13.95 -3.95 -5.01
N ALA A 16 -12.80 -4.09 -4.35
CA ALA A 16 -11.79 -5.05 -4.74
C ALA A 16 -12.34 -6.47 -4.62
N GLY A 17 -12.24 -7.23 -5.71
CA GLY A 17 -12.68 -8.62 -5.78
C GLY A 17 -11.67 -9.53 -5.08
N LYS A 18 -10.79 -10.14 -5.88
CA LYS A 18 -9.76 -11.04 -5.36
C LYS A 18 -8.50 -10.25 -4.95
N ILE A 19 -7.91 -10.63 -3.82
CA ILE A 19 -6.61 -10.11 -3.37
C ILE A 19 -5.58 -11.22 -3.55
N ASP A 20 -4.72 -11.07 -4.55
CA ASP A 20 -3.65 -12.02 -4.86
C ASP A 20 -2.29 -11.48 -4.42
N PHE A 21 -1.41 -12.38 -4.00
CA PHE A 21 -0.04 -12.03 -3.61
C PHE A 21 0.92 -12.57 -4.66
N THR A 22 1.75 -11.67 -5.21
CA THR A 22 2.85 -12.09 -6.08
C THR A 22 3.87 -12.94 -5.32
N GLU A 23 4.56 -13.84 -5.99
CA GLU A 23 5.64 -14.65 -5.38
C GLU A 23 6.69 -13.77 -4.67
N HIS A 24 7.01 -12.61 -5.27
CA HIS A 24 7.85 -11.60 -4.65
C HIS A 24 7.28 -11.08 -3.33
N ALA A 25 5.99 -10.74 -3.30
CA ALA A 25 5.32 -10.32 -2.08
C ALA A 25 5.38 -11.41 -1.02
N GLU A 26 5.07 -12.65 -1.38
CA GLU A 26 5.04 -13.77 -0.44
C GLU A 26 6.39 -13.99 0.23
N SER A 27 7.46 -14.03 -0.57
CA SER A 27 8.83 -14.14 -0.08
C SER A 27 9.20 -13.00 0.88
N LYS A 28 8.86 -11.75 0.52
CA LYS A 28 9.14 -10.59 1.37
C LYS A 28 8.30 -10.53 2.64
N ILE A 29 7.05 -10.97 2.58
CA ILE A 29 6.14 -11.03 3.73
C ILE A 29 6.65 -12.07 4.73
N ALA A 30 6.99 -13.28 4.25
CA ALA A 30 7.54 -14.35 5.07
C ALA A 30 8.87 -13.91 5.74
N ALA A 31 9.81 -13.35 4.96
CA ALA A 31 11.10 -12.89 5.48
C ALA A 31 10.97 -11.78 6.53
N ARG A 32 9.88 -11.01 6.51
CA ARG A 32 9.63 -9.89 7.43
C ARG A 32 8.71 -10.25 8.59
N MET A 33 8.26 -11.51 8.66
CA MET A 33 7.28 -11.98 9.64
C MET A 33 6.03 -11.08 9.70
N ILE A 34 5.61 -10.57 8.55
CA ILE A 34 4.37 -9.80 8.44
C ILE A 34 3.24 -10.81 8.26
N ASP A 35 2.19 -10.67 9.06
CA ASP A 35 1.02 -11.54 8.88
C ASP A 35 0.27 -11.15 7.60
N LYS A 36 0.14 -12.12 6.68
CA LYS A 36 -0.66 -11.96 5.45
C LYS A 36 -2.09 -11.56 5.77
N SER A 37 -2.68 -12.13 6.82
CA SER A 37 -4.07 -11.86 7.20
C SER A 37 -4.27 -10.39 7.57
N SER A 38 -3.30 -9.79 8.28
CA SER A 38 -3.31 -8.38 8.63
C SER A 38 -3.24 -7.46 7.40
N ILE A 39 -2.50 -7.84 6.35
CA ILE A 39 -2.47 -7.09 5.09
C ILE A 39 -3.84 -7.09 4.44
N VAL A 40 -4.46 -8.27 4.32
CA VAL A 40 -5.80 -8.44 3.74
C VAL A 40 -6.85 -7.64 4.54
N GLU A 41 -6.79 -7.69 5.87
CA GLU A 41 -7.71 -6.94 6.73
C GLU A 41 -7.60 -5.42 6.49
N ASN A 42 -6.39 -4.89 6.39
CA ASN A 42 -6.18 -3.47 6.12
C ASN A 42 -6.64 -3.06 4.71
N LEU A 43 -6.45 -3.93 3.72
CA LEU A 43 -6.93 -3.69 2.34
C LEU A 43 -8.47 -3.71 2.26
N LYS A 44 -9.13 -4.65 2.94
CA LYS A 44 -10.59 -4.76 2.97
C LYS A 44 -11.27 -3.72 3.86
N ASN A 45 -10.55 -3.19 4.87
CA ASN A 45 -11.07 -2.17 5.77
C ASN A 45 -10.17 -0.92 5.74
N PRO A 46 -10.30 -0.08 4.70
CA PRO A 46 -9.39 1.03 4.46
C PRO A 46 -9.59 2.24 5.40
N ARG A 47 -10.32 2.07 6.51
CA ARG A 47 -10.47 3.10 7.57
C ARG A 47 -9.13 3.53 8.17
N LYS A 48 -8.14 2.63 8.18
CA LYS A 48 -6.78 2.90 8.68
C LYS A 48 -5.84 3.44 7.60
N LEU A 49 -6.31 3.61 6.36
CA LEU A 49 -5.51 4.18 5.27
C LEU A 49 -5.23 5.65 5.57
N SER A 50 -3.95 5.97 5.76
CA SER A 50 -3.50 7.31 6.14
C SER A 50 -3.06 8.14 4.94
N ARG A 51 -2.57 7.48 3.88
CA ARG A 51 -2.08 8.08 2.65
C ARG A 51 -1.94 6.98 1.60
N PHE A 52 -2.07 7.36 0.34
CA PHE A 52 -1.51 6.59 -0.76
C PHE A 52 -0.62 7.45 -1.65
N GLN A 53 0.15 6.80 -2.51
CA GLN A 53 0.95 7.46 -3.53
C GLN A 53 0.91 6.63 -4.80
N TYR A 54 0.58 7.28 -5.92
CA TYR A 54 0.77 6.69 -7.24
C TYR A 54 2.27 6.60 -7.54
N GLU A 55 2.73 5.42 -7.93
CA GLU A 55 4.08 5.18 -8.41
C GLU A 55 3.99 4.93 -9.92
N PRO A 56 4.33 5.94 -10.75
CA PRO A 56 4.40 5.74 -12.20
C PRO A 56 5.59 4.83 -12.48
N ASP A 57 5.32 3.53 -12.54
CA ASP A 57 6.35 2.57 -12.91
C ASP A 57 6.57 2.60 -14.43
N LYS A 58 7.80 2.28 -14.87
CA LYS A 58 8.18 2.23 -16.30
C LYS A 58 7.56 1.03 -17.06
N TYR A 59 6.74 0.23 -16.39
CA TYR A 59 6.15 -1.02 -16.88
C TYR A 59 4.62 -0.92 -16.86
N PRO A 60 3.90 -1.67 -17.72
CA PRO A 60 2.45 -1.54 -17.86
C PRO A 60 1.74 -1.98 -16.57
N GLY A 61 1.21 -1.01 -15.83
CA GLY A 61 0.39 -1.25 -14.63
C GLY A 61 0.41 -0.05 -13.68
N GLU A 62 -0.76 0.36 -13.22
CA GLU A 62 -0.87 1.42 -12.23
C GLU A 62 -0.51 0.86 -10.84
N LYS A 63 0.64 1.28 -10.31
CA LYS A 63 1.08 0.89 -8.97
C LYS A 63 0.75 1.96 -7.96
N TYR A 64 0.24 1.52 -6.82
CA TYR A 64 -0.11 2.38 -5.71
C TYR A 64 0.57 1.91 -4.44
N GLU A 65 1.26 2.82 -3.77
CA GLU A 65 1.77 2.63 -2.43
C GLU A 65 0.72 3.07 -1.42
N LEU A 66 0.17 2.14 -0.65
CA LEU A 66 -0.78 2.40 0.42
C LEU A 66 -0.07 2.41 1.77
N PHE A 67 -0.44 3.35 2.64
CA PHE A 67 0.11 3.46 3.99
C PHE A 67 -0.99 3.36 5.03
N PHE A 68 -1.03 2.25 5.76
CA PHE A 68 -1.97 2.01 6.86
C PHE A 68 -1.33 2.30 8.21
N SER A 69 -2.03 3.01 9.08
CA SER A 69 -1.53 3.28 10.43
C SER A 69 -1.73 2.06 11.34
N ILE A 70 -0.64 1.45 11.82
CA ILE A 70 -0.69 0.37 12.82
C ILE A 70 -0.62 0.96 14.23
N SER A 71 0.28 1.93 14.44
CA SER A 71 0.42 2.62 15.73
C SER A 71 0.94 4.04 15.52
N LYS A 72 1.00 4.85 16.59
CA LYS A 72 1.62 6.19 16.56
C LYS A 72 3.05 6.19 15.99
N ARG A 73 3.74 5.04 16.03
CA ARG A 73 5.13 4.91 15.60
C ARG A 73 5.38 3.97 14.43
N LYS A 74 4.36 3.29 13.90
CA LYS A 74 4.52 2.29 12.83
C LYS A 74 3.37 2.38 11.83
N SER A 75 3.72 2.27 10.56
CA SER A 75 2.75 2.16 9.46
C SER A 75 3.06 0.94 8.61
N LEU A 76 2.04 0.26 8.12
CA LEU A 76 2.14 -0.77 7.11
C LEU A 76 2.11 -0.10 5.74
N LYS A 77 3.22 -0.17 5.01
CA LYS A 77 3.26 0.16 3.58
C LYS A 77 2.91 -1.09 2.80
N VAL A 78 1.94 -1.01 1.90
CA VAL A 78 1.56 -2.08 0.98
C VAL A 78 1.63 -1.51 -0.43
N VAL A 79 2.38 -2.15 -1.32
CA VAL A 79 2.42 -1.78 -2.74
C VAL A 79 1.50 -2.71 -3.49
N ILE A 80 0.56 -2.12 -4.21
CA ILE A 80 -0.49 -2.83 -4.91
C ILE A 80 -0.56 -2.40 -6.38
N SER A 81 -1.17 -3.23 -7.20
CA SER A 81 -1.63 -2.86 -8.54
C SER A 81 -3.03 -3.39 -8.77
N PHE A 82 -3.86 -2.61 -9.44
CA PHE A 82 -5.20 -3.05 -9.84
C PHE A 82 -5.14 -3.72 -11.22
N VAL A 83 -5.79 -4.87 -11.34
CA VAL A 83 -6.02 -5.56 -12.63
C VAL A 83 -7.53 -5.78 -12.74
N GLY A 84 -8.21 -4.85 -13.43
CA GLY A 84 -9.67 -4.80 -13.40
C GLY A 84 -10.19 -4.46 -12.00
N THR A 85 -10.98 -5.36 -11.42
CA THR A 85 -11.48 -5.28 -10.02
C THR A 85 -10.57 -5.99 -9.03
N ASP A 86 -9.60 -6.76 -9.51
CA ASP A 86 -8.72 -7.55 -8.67
C ASP A 86 -7.49 -6.76 -8.26
N LEU A 87 -6.94 -7.17 -7.11
CA LEU A 87 -5.94 -6.42 -6.38
C LEU A 87 -4.72 -7.31 -6.16
N ASN A 88 -3.62 -6.96 -6.83
CA ASN A 88 -2.37 -7.68 -6.72
C ASN A 88 -1.45 -6.98 -5.72
N VAL A 89 -1.06 -7.70 -4.67
CA VAL A 89 -0.07 -7.24 -3.69
C VAL A 89 1.31 -7.60 -4.21
N ILE A 90 2.14 -6.56 -4.42
CA ILE A 90 3.49 -6.68 -4.96
C ILE A 90 4.52 -6.78 -3.83
N THR A 91 4.36 -5.98 -2.77
CA THR A 91 5.22 -6.05 -1.58
C THR A 91 4.57 -5.39 -0.38
N SER A 92 5.03 -5.72 0.83
CA SER A 92 4.57 -5.07 2.06
C SER A 92 5.70 -4.89 3.08
N HIS A 93 5.65 -3.79 3.83
CA HIS A 93 6.71 -3.37 4.74
C HIS A 93 6.13 -2.65 5.96
N ILE A 94 6.65 -2.94 7.15
CA ILE A 94 6.41 -2.09 8.32
C ILE A 94 7.45 -0.98 8.35
N ILE A 95 7.00 0.27 8.32
CA ILE A 95 7.84 1.47 8.33
C ILE A 95 7.67 2.18 9.68
N SER A 96 8.79 2.52 10.32
CA SER A 96 8.77 3.33 11.54
C SER A 96 8.48 4.80 11.24
N SER A 97 7.80 5.49 12.16
CA SER A 97 7.43 6.90 12.02
C SER A 97 8.65 7.83 11.92
N LYS A 98 9.82 7.44 12.47
CA LYS A 98 11.10 8.13 12.24
C LYS A 98 11.49 8.13 10.76
N ARG A 99 11.36 6.99 10.08
CA ARG A 99 11.63 6.86 8.65
C ARG A 99 10.60 7.60 7.81
N LEU A 100 9.32 7.59 8.24
CA LEU A 100 8.23 8.37 7.63
C LEU A 100 8.45 9.88 7.72
N LYS A 101 8.94 10.40 8.86
CA LYS A 101 9.35 11.82 8.99
C LYS A 101 10.52 12.17 8.07
N TRP A 102 11.50 11.28 7.94
CA TRP A 102 12.62 11.45 7.01
C TRP A 102 12.16 11.49 5.55
N VAL A 103 11.31 10.56 5.13
CA VAL A 103 10.70 10.55 3.79
C VAL A 103 9.90 11.83 3.55
N ARG A 104 9.07 12.28 4.51
CA ARG A 104 8.35 13.57 4.42
C ARG A 104 9.29 14.77 4.29
N LYS A 105 10.41 14.79 5.03
CA LYS A 105 11.42 15.87 4.96
C LYS A 105 12.13 15.88 3.61
N TRP A 106 12.43 14.71 3.06
CA TRP A 106 13.01 14.57 1.72
C TRP A 106 12.04 15.00 0.62
N GLN A 107 10.76 14.66 0.75
CA GLN A 107 9.70 15.05 -0.20
C GLN A 107 9.44 16.56 -0.21
N ARG A 108 9.53 17.25 0.93
CA ARG A 108 9.43 18.72 1.00
C ARG A 108 10.58 19.48 0.34
N LYS A 109 11.72 18.82 0.10
CA LYS A 109 12.87 19.44 -0.59
C LYS A 109 12.82 19.28 -2.11
N ARG A 110 11.87 18.52 -2.65
CA ARG A 110 11.71 18.23 -4.08
C ARG A 110 10.44 18.83 -4.72
N LYS A 111 9.62 19.52 -3.92
CA LYS A 111 8.64 20.48 -4.40
C LYS A 111 9.26 21.86 -4.33
#